data_AF-A0A6B3N6M4-F1
#
_entry.id   AF-A0A6B3N6M4-F1
#
_cell.length_a   1.000
_cell.length_b   1.000
_cell.length_c   1.000
_cell.angle_alpha   90.00
_cell.angle_beta   90.00
_cell.angle_gamma   90.00
#
_symmetry.space_group_name_H-M   'P 1'
#
loop_
_entity.id
_entity.type
_entity.pdbx_description
1 polymer ?
#
loop_
_entity_poly.entity_id
_entity_poly.type
_entity_poly.pdbx_seq_one_letter_code
_entity_poly.pdbx_strand_id
1 'polypeptide(L)'
;MTRGPQKQFDPEVALTKAMEVFWAHGYEAASLSELLKTMGIGKKSLYDTFGNKQSLFLKALEHYAQTTIRDMRDRLSADGSPLGNLTQLLLELQEMHSQPGSCGCMLGTNIADFNTEDEAVAKVMRGYLRQVEDVFCATITRAQVAGEVNSTVNPRDLARLLLCTTQGMALLGRVMNDDTTLEGTVQAALCFLKGN
;
A
#
# COMPACT_ATOMS: atom_id res chain seq x y z
N MET A 1 31.36 25.18 19.40
CA MET A 1 30.73 24.47 18.27
C MET A 1 29.24 24.73 18.35
N THR A 2 28.75 25.61 17.48
CA THR A 2 27.40 26.19 17.57
C THR A 2 26.37 25.18 17.08
N ARG A 3 25.43 24.77 17.95
CA ARG A 3 24.23 24.00 17.59
C ARG A 3 23.45 24.78 16.53
N GLY A 4 23.36 24.25 15.31
CA GLY A 4 22.49 24.81 14.26
C GLY A 4 21.01 24.81 14.70
N PRO A 5 20.16 25.68 14.13
CA PRO A 5 18.79 25.83 14.58
C PRO A 5 18.06 24.49 14.53
N GLN A 6 17.41 24.12 15.64
CA GLN A 6 16.54 22.94 15.72
C GLN A 6 15.55 22.97 14.55
N LYS A 7 15.39 21.85 13.84
CA LYS A 7 14.38 21.72 12.77
C LYS A 7 13.03 22.17 13.37
N GLN A 8 12.48 23.27 12.85
CA GLN A 8 11.20 23.86 13.29
C GLN A 8 9.98 22.98 12.96
N PHE A 9 10.18 21.81 12.35
CA PHE A 9 9.14 20.88 11.95
C PHE A 9 9.60 19.43 12.12
N ASP A 10 8.65 18.51 12.29
CA ASP A 10 8.88 17.08 12.31
C ASP A 10 8.95 16.53 10.87
N PRO A 11 10.10 15.97 10.44
CA PRO A 11 10.25 15.43 9.09
C PRO A 11 9.30 14.28 8.75
N GLU A 12 8.96 13.41 9.72
CA GLU A 12 8.07 12.28 9.45
C GLU A 12 6.64 12.78 9.25
N VAL A 13 6.17 13.71 10.09
CA VAL A 13 4.85 14.34 9.91
C VAL A 13 4.77 15.06 8.57
N ALA A 14 5.81 15.79 8.18
CA ALA A 14 5.85 16.44 6.86
C ALA A 14 5.86 15.42 5.71
N LEU A 15 6.54 14.28 5.88
CA LEU A 15 6.60 13.21 4.88
C LEU A 15 5.24 12.52 4.71
N THR A 16 4.53 12.21 5.80
CA THR A 16 3.17 11.65 5.76
C THR A 16 2.22 12.59 5.02
N LYS A 17 2.29 13.90 5.28
CA LYS A 17 1.49 14.89 4.55
C LYS A 17 1.83 14.96 3.06
N ALA A 18 3.11 14.86 2.71
CA ALA A 18 3.52 14.80 1.30
C ALA A 18 3.01 13.52 0.63
N MET A 19 3.05 12.39 1.33
CA MET A 19 2.51 11.10 0.89
C MET A 19 1.03 11.20 0.57
N GLU A 20 0.21 11.84 1.43
CA GLU A 20 -1.22 12.06 1.19
C GLU A 20 -1.48 12.86 -0.09
N VAL A 21 -0.72 13.94 -0.33
CA VAL A 21 -0.83 14.75 -1.56
C VAL A 21 -0.48 13.90 -2.80
N PHE A 22 0.63 13.17 -2.75
CA PHE A 22 1.03 12.30 -3.86
C PHE A 22 0.08 11.12 -4.08
N TRP A 23 -0.58 10.64 -3.04
CA TRP A 23 -1.56 9.57 -3.14
C TRP A 23 -2.85 10.07 -3.80
N ALA A 24 -3.32 11.27 -3.45
CA ALA A 24 -4.51 11.85 -4.02
C ALA A 24 -4.33 12.31 -5.48
N HIS A 25 -3.18 12.92 -5.80
CA HIS A 25 -2.98 13.65 -7.05
C HIS A 25 -2.00 13.01 -8.04
N GLY A 26 -1.24 12.00 -7.60
CA GLY A 26 -0.14 11.46 -8.38
C GLY A 26 1.11 12.33 -8.38
N TYR A 27 2.18 11.80 -8.98
CA TYR A 27 3.49 12.48 -8.94
C TYR A 27 3.47 13.74 -9.78
N GLU A 28 2.98 13.67 -11.03
CA GLU A 28 3.04 14.79 -11.95
C GLU A 28 2.12 15.93 -11.50
N ALA A 29 0.88 15.62 -11.12
CA ALA A 29 -0.12 16.63 -10.77
C ALA A 29 0.12 17.31 -9.41
N ALA A 30 0.85 16.67 -8.47
CA ALA A 30 1.18 17.28 -7.18
C ALA A 30 2.12 18.49 -7.35
N SER A 31 1.60 19.71 -7.21
CA SER A 31 2.40 20.92 -7.38
C SER A 31 3.37 21.14 -6.20
N LEU A 32 4.55 21.71 -6.46
CA LEU A 32 5.51 22.04 -5.38
C LEU A 32 4.91 23.03 -4.37
N SER A 33 4.07 23.97 -4.83
CA SER A 33 3.36 24.92 -3.96
C SER A 33 2.39 24.23 -3.02
N GLU A 34 1.64 23.26 -3.51
CA GLU A 34 0.70 22.47 -2.70
C GLU A 34 1.44 21.60 -1.70
N LEU A 35 2.50 20.90 -2.13
CA LEU A 35 3.34 20.11 -1.23
C LEU A 35 3.87 20.97 -0.08
N LEU A 36 4.48 22.12 -0.37
CA LEU A 36 5.01 23.03 0.66
C LEU A 36 3.92 23.51 1.63
N LYS A 37 2.74 23.87 1.09
CA LYS A 37 1.59 24.32 1.88
C LYS A 37 1.09 23.22 2.80
N THR A 38 0.85 22.02 2.29
CA THR A 38 0.30 20.90 3.08
C THR A 38 1.31 20.41 4.10
N MET A 39 2.59 20.27 3.72
CA MET A 39 3.68 19.90 4.63
C MET A 39 3.90 20.95 5.73
N GLY A 40 3.50 22.21 5.50
CA GLY A 40 3.72 23.32 6.43
C GLY A 40 5.18 23.77 6.50
N ILE A 41 5.93 23.64 5.39
CA ILE A 41 7.37 23.95 5.34
C ILE A 41 7.70 24.93 4.21
N GLY A 42 8.81 25.64 4.36
CA GLY A 42 9.36 26.49 3.31
C GLY A 42 10.20 25.72 2.28
N LYS A 43 10.37 26.31 1.09
CA LYS A 43 11.14 25.75 -0.03
C LYS A 43 12.56 25.32 0.37
N LYS A 44 13.25 26.12 1.19
CA LYS A 44 14.58 25.79 1.71
C LYS A 44 14.58 24.52 2.57
N SER A 45 13.64 24.40 3.51
CA SER A 45 13.51 23.22 4.38
C SER A 45 13.23 21.94 3.58
N LEU A 46 12.44 22.05 2.50
CA LEU A 46 12.19 20.93 1.59
C LEU A 46 13.50 20.44 0.96
N TYR A 47 14.28 21.33 0.35
CA TYR A 47 15.53 20.94 -0.29
C TYR A 47 16.58 20.43 0.70
N ASP A 48 16.72 21.09 1.85
CA ASP A 48 17.70 20.72 2.89
C ASP A 48 17.38 19.36 3.54
N THR A 49 16.10 18.95 3.58
CA THR A 49 15.65 17.73 4.29
C THR A 49 15.31 16.57 3.37
N PHE A 50 14.61 16.85 2.27
CA PHE A 50 14.03 15.84 1.39
C PHE A 50 14.66 15.84 -0.01
N GLY A 51 15.50 16.81 -0.34
CA GLY A 51 16.05 16.98 -1.67
C GLY A 51 15.03 17.60 -2.62
N ASN A 52 14.88 17.04 -3.83
CA ASN A 52 13.92 17.55 -4.82
C ASN A 52 12.55 16.85 -4.72
N LYS A 53 11.60 17.23 -5.58
CA LYS A 53 10.26 16.62 -5.63
C LYS A 53 10.31 15.10 -5.86
N GLN A 54 11.20 14.62 -6.72
CA GLN A 54 11.40 13.19 -6.99
C GLN A 54 11.93 12.45 -5.75
N SER A 55 12.91 13.03 -5.04
CA SER A 55 13.46 12.47 -3.81
C SER A 55 12.42 12.45 -2.68
N LEU A 56 11.62 13.51 -2.55
CA LEU A 56 10.49 13.55 -1.61
C LEU A 56 9.45 12.48 -1.96
N PHE A 57 9.14 12.31 -3.24
CA PHE A 57 8.20 11.30 -3.72
C PHE A 57 8.68 9.87 -3.42
N LEU A 58 9.94 9.55 -3.72
CA LEU A 58 10.54 8.24 -3.40
C LEU A 58 10.49 7.94 -1.90
N LYS A 59 10.79 8.94 -1.06
CA LYS A 59 10.68 8.82 0.40
C LYS A 59 9.24 8.61 0.84
N ALA A 60 8.28 9.28 0.21
CA ALA A 60 6.86 9.12 0.50
C ALA A 60 6.36 7.72 0.11
N LEU A 61 6.77 7.19 -1.05
CA LEU A 61 6.50 5.81 -1.45
C LEU A 61 7.11 4.78 -0.51
N GLU A 62 8.35 5.00 -0.08
CA GLU A 62 9.01 4.11 0.88
C GLU A 62 8.30 4.14 2.24
N HIS A 63 7.91 5.34 2.70
CA HIS A 63 7.13 5.49 3.92
C HIS A 63 5.77 4.78 3.83
N TYR A 64 5.03 4.96 2.73
CA TYR A 64 3.78 4.24 2.45
C TYR A 64 3.98 2.72 2.47
N ALA A 65 4.98 2.23 1.73
CA ALA A 65 5.26 0.81 1.65
C ALA A 65 5.53 0.22 3.04
N GLN A 66 6.36 0.90 3.82
CA GLN A 66 6.74 0.44 5.15
C GLN A 66 5.56 0.48 6.13
N THR A 67 4.71 1.52 6.12
CA THR A 67 3.53 1.61 7.01
C THR A 67 2.50 0.54 6.65
N THR A 68 2.17 0.38 5.37
CA THR A 68 1.21 -0.63 4.90
C THR A 68 1.68 -2.05 5.16
N ILE A 69 2.96 -2.37 4.91
CA ILE A 69 3.50 -3.73 5.16
C ILE A 69 3.51 -4.04 6.66
N ARG A 70 3.84 -3.06 7.51
CA ARG A 70 3.80 -3.25 8.97
C ARG A 70 2.38 -3.55 9.44
N ASP A 71 1.41 -2.70 9.08
CA ASP A 71 0.00 -2.91 9.44
C ASP A 71 -0.51 -4.27 8.97
N MET A 72 -0.28 -4.61 7.70
CA MET A 72 -0.68 -5.89 7.12
C MET A 72 -0.05 -7.07 7.87
N ARG A 73 1.23 -6.98 8.23
CA ARG A 73 1.91 -8.04 9.00
C ARG A 73 1.31 -8.19 10.38
N ASP A 74 1.13 -7.08 11.10
CA ASP A 74 0.62 -7.08 12.47
C ASP A 74 -0.77 -7.72 12.51
N ARG A 75 -1.67 -7.29 11.63
CA ARG A 75 -3.03 -7.84 11.51
C ARG A 75 -3.05 -9.32 11.15
N LEU A 76 -2.26 -9.74 10.16
CA LEU A 76 -2.25 -11.15 9.75
C LEU A 76 -1.55 -12.06 10.77
N SER A 77 -0.60 -11.52 11.53
CA SER A 77 0.12 -12.26 12.58
C SER A 77 -0.60 -12.31 13.92
N ALA A 78 -1.73 -11.60 14.07
CA ALA A 78 -2.54 -11.60 15.28
C ALA A 78 -2.96 -13.02 15.72
N ASP A 79 -3.22 -13.17 17.02
CA ASP A 79 -3.66 -14.44 17.60
C ASP A 79 -4.98 -14.92 16.98
N GLY A 80 -5.13 -16.24 16.83
CA GLY A 80 -6.33 -16.87 16.28
C GLY A 80 -6.10 -17.56 14.94
N SER A 81 -7.18 -17.68 14.17
CA SER A 81 -7.19 -18.37 12.87
C SER A 81 -6.44 -17.54 11.81
N PRO A 82 -5.37 -18.07 11.18
CA PRO A 82 -4.71 -17.41 10.06
C PRO A 82 -5.67 -17.05 8.91
N LEU A 83 -6.60 -17.95 8.57
CA LEU A 83 -7.62 -17.67 7.57
C LEU A 83 -8.63 -16.64 8.08
N GLY A 84 -8.98 -16.65 9.37
CA GLY A 84 -9.82 -15.63 9.99
C GLY A 84 -9.24 -14.23 9.85
N ASN A 85 -7.97 -14.04 10.21
CA ASN A 85 -7.27 -12.76 10.08
C ASN A 85 -7.17 -12.32 8.61
N LEU A 86 -6.88 -13.26 7.70
CA LEU A 86 -6.87 -12.99 6.27
C LEU A 86 -8.25 -12.55 5.75
N THR A 87 -9.30 -13.22 6.20
CA THR A 87 -10.69 -12.89 5.82
C THR A 87 -11.03 -11.46 6.27
N GLN A 88 -10.71 -11.11 7.52
CA GLN A 88 -10.94 -9.75 8.02
C GLN A 88 -10.17 -8.69 7.22
N LEU A 89 -8.89 -8.97 6.90
CA LEU A 89 -8.11 -8.09 6.03
C LEU A 89 -8.77 -7.86 4.68
N LEU A 90 -9.21 -8.92 4.00
CA LEU A 90 -9.82 -8.79 2.68
C LEU A 90 -11.16 -8.04 2.72
N LEU A 91 -11.97 -8.26 3.76
CA LEU A 91 -13.24 -7.55 3.95
C LEU A 91 -13.03 -6.06 4.20
N GLU A 92 -12.08 -5.69 5.06
CA GLU A 92 -11.77 -4.27 5.32
C GLU A 92 -11.18 -3.57 4.08
N LEU A 93 -10.34 -4.26 3.31
CA LEU A 93 -9.83 -3.71 2.04
C LEU A 93 -10.96 -3.53 1.03
N GLN A 94 -11.92 -4.46 0.98
CA GLN A 94 -13.11 -4.30 0.15
C GLN A 94 -13.94 -3.11 0.60
N GLU A 95 -14.25 -2.99 1.88
CA GLU A 95 -15.01 -1.86 2.42
C GLU A 95 -14.32 -0.52 2.13
N MET A 96 -13.00 -0.45 2.34
CA MET A 96 -12.18 0.73 2.05
C MET A 96 -12.26 1.12 0.57
N HIS A 97 -12.12 0.15 -0.34
CA HIS A 97 -12.10 0.43 -1.78
C HIS A 97 -13.48 0.61 -2.39
N SER A 98 -14.53 0.19 -1.72
CA SER A 98 -15.93 0.43 -2.06
C SER A 98 -16.39 1.88 -1.80
N GLN A 99 -15.70 2.64 -0.95
CA GLN A 99 -16.13 3.99 -0.60
C GLN A 99 -16.02 4.98 -1.79
N PRO A 100 -17.01 5.88 -1.97
CA PRO A 100 -16.89 6.98 -2.93
C PRO A 100 -15.63 7.82 -2.67
N GLY A 101 -14.83 8.04 -3.70
CA GLY A 101 -13.57 8.79 -3.58
C GLY A 101 -12.40 7.97 -3.03
N SER A 102 -12.51 6.63 -3.01
CA SER A 102 -11.38 5.73 -2.78
C SER A 102 -10.18 6.15 -3.62
N CYS A 103 -9.07 6.47 -2.96
CA CYS A 103 -7.82 6.83 -3.63
C CYS A 103 -7.08 5.58 -4.17
N GLY A 104 -7.63 4.38 -3.96
CA GLY A 104 -6.99 3.12 -4.32
C GLY A 104 -5.66 2.91 -3.60
N CYS A 105 -4.82 2.03 -4.13
CA CYS A 105 -3.45 1.85 -3.65
C CYS A 105 -2.59 2.98 -4.22
N MET A 106 -1.75 3.60 -3.39
CA MET A 106 -0.85 4.67 -3.84
C MET A 106 0.05 4.20 -5.01
N LEU A 107 0.46 2.93 -4.97
CA LEU A 107 1.26 2.33 -6.04
C LEU A 107 0.45 2.08 -7.31
N GLY A 108 -0.75 1.53 -7.20
CA GLY A 108 -1.64 1.29 -8.34
C GLY A 108 -2.10 2.57 -9.03
N THR A 109 -2.29 3.65 -8.26
CA THR A 109 -2.66 4.97 -8.77
C THR A 109 -1.54 5.62 -9.56
N ASN A 110 -0.31 5.45 -9.10
CA ASN A 110 0.82 6.20 -9.66
C ASN A 110 1.62 5.38 -10.66
N ILE A 111 1.36 4.08 -10.85
CA ILE A 111 2.12 3.22 -11.76
C ILE A 111 2.14 3.74 -13.20
N ALA A 112 1.06 4.42 -13.64
CA ALA A 112 0.94 5.02 -14.97
C ALA A 112 1.70 6.35 -15.11
N ASP A 113 1.95 7.05 -14.00
CA ASP A 113 2.71 8.30 -13.96
C ASP A 113 4.23 8.04 -14.04
N PHE A 114 4.67 6.81 -13.84
CA PHE A 114 6.08 6.47 -13.91
C PHE A 114 6.45 5.90 -15.26
N ASN A 115 7.55 6.42 -15.81
CA ASN A 115 8.32 5.61 -16.73
C ASN A 115 8.83 4.40 -15.93
N THR A 116 8.36 3.19 -16.29
CA THR A 116 8.83 1.94 -15.68
C THR A 116 10.34 1.70 -15.84
N GLU A 117 11.02 2.53 -16.64
CA GLU A 117 12.48 2.61 -16.77
C GLU A 117 13.17 3.47 -15.69
N ASP A 118 12.45 4.26 -14.88
CA ASP A 118 13.02 4.89 -13.68
C ASP A 118 13.29 3.80 -12.64
N GLU A 119 14.52 3.29 -12.68
CA GLU A 119 14.96 2.16 -11.87
C GLU A 119 14.86 2.43 -10.36
N ALA A 120 14.92 3.70 -9.92
CA ALA A 120 14.77 4.03 -8.50
C ALA A 120 13.32 3.81 -8.03
N VAL A 121 12.35 4.31 -8.79
CA VAL A 121 10.92 4.09 -8.48
C VAL A 121 10.58 2.61 -8.63
N ALA A 122 10.97 2.00 -9.75
CA ALA A 122 10.67 0.60 -10.03
C ALA A 122 11.23 -0.34 -8.95
N LYS A 123 12.42 -0.05 -8.40
CA LYS A 123 13.01 -0.80 -7.29
C LYS A 123 12.16 -0.73 -6.02
N VAL A 124 11.67 0.46 -5.64
CA VAL A 124 10.79 0.63 -4.46
C VAL A 124 9.48 -0.14 -4.66
N MET A 125 8.85 -0.01 -5.84
CA MET A 125 7.59 -0.70 -6.14
C MET A 125 7.75 -2.23 -6.13
N ARG A 126 8.79 -2.75 -6.80
CA ARG A 126 9.11 -4.20 -6.77
C ARG A 126 9.37 -4.70 -5.36
N GLY A 127 10.09 -3.90 -4.55
CA GLY A 127 10.37 -4.21 -3.16
C GLY A 127 9.10 -4.29 -2.29
N TYR A 128 8.16 -3.37 -2.50
CA TYR A 128 6.87 -3.41 -1.82
C TYR A 128 6.05 -4.64 -2.21
N LEU A 129 5.85 -4.86 -3.53
CA LEU A 129 4.98 -5.94 -4.01
C LEU A 129 5.49 -7.31 -3.56
N ARG A 130 6.82 -7.52 -3.58
CA ARG A 130 7.44 -8.73 -3.04
C ARG A 130 7.17 -8.92 -1.54
N GLN A 131 7.28 -7.85 -0.75
CA GLN A 131 7.01 -7.96 0.69
C GLN A 131 5.53 -8.24 0.99
N VAL A 132 4.60 -7.67 0.23
CA VAL A 132 3.17 -8.00 0.35
C VAL A 132 2.93 -9.48 0.01
N GLU A 133 3.53 -9.96 -1.10
CA GLU A 133 3.50 -11.38 -1.48
C GLU A 133 4.08 -12.28 -0.36
N ASP A 134 5.19 -11.87 0.26
CA ASP A 134 5.82 -12.60 1.37
C ASP A 134 4.89 -12.69 2.59
N VAL A 135 4.23 -11.59 2.95
CA VAL A 135 3.30 -11.55 4.10
C VAL A 135 2.07 -12.43 3.84
N PHE A 136 1.50 -12.39 2.63
CA PHE A 136 0.42 -13.30 2.25
C PHE A 136 0.88 -14.75 2.26
N CYS A 137 2.03 -15.06 1.66
CA CYS A 137 2.59 -16.41 1.59
C CYS A 137 2.80 -16.99 2.99
N ALA A 138 3.35 -16.21 3.92
CA ALA A 138 3.54 -16.63 5.30
C ALA A 138 2.22 -16.96 6.01
N THR A 139 1.17 -16.16 5.78
CA THR A 139 -0.15 -16.38 6.37
C THR A 139 -0.84 -17.60 5.77
N ILE A 140 -0.82 -17.74 4.44
CA ILE A 140 -1.37 -18.91 3.74
C ILE A 140 -0.66 -20.20 4.20
N THR A 141 0.67 -20.15 4.35
CA THR A 141 1.44 -21.32 4.83
C THR A 141 0.97 -21.73 6.22
N ARG A 142 0.77 -20.78 7.14
CA ARG A 142 0.21 -21.07 8.48
C ARG A 142 -1.21 -21.63 8.40
N ALA A 143 -2.05 -21.08 7.53
CA ALA A 143 -3.42 -21.54 7.33
C ALA A 143 -3.48 -22.97 6.76
N GLN A 144 -2.58 -23.32 5.84
CA GLN A 144 -2.45 -24.68 5.30
C GLN A 144 -1.98 -25.67 6.38
N VAL A 145 -1.01 -25.29 7.21
CA VAL A 145 -0.56 -26.10 8.36
C VAL A 145 -1.69 -26.31 9.37
N ALA A 146 -2.54 -25.30 9.58
CA ALA A 146 -3.72 -25.38 10.44
C ALA A 146 -4.91 -26.15 9.80
N GLY A 147 -4.80 -26.57 8.54
CA GLY A 147 -5.88 -27.26 7.81
C GLY A 147 -7.04 -26.35 7.40
N GLU A 148 -6.86 -25.03 7.42
CA GLU A 148 -7.90 -24.05 7.10
C GLU A 148 -7.96 -23.71 5.61
N VAL A 149 -6.86 -23.90 4.89
CA VAL A 149 -6.69 -23.56 3.47
C VAL A 149 -6.25 -24.80 2.70
N ASN A 150 -6.74 -24.91 1.46
CA ASN A 150 -6.38 -25.97 0.53
C ASN A 150 -4.85 -26.11 0.39
N SER A 151 -4.32 -27.27 0.79
CA SER A 151 -2.89 -27.59 0.78
C SER A 151 -2.38 -28.16 -0.54
N THR A 152 -3.27 -28.40 -1.52
CA THR A 152 -2.89 -28.89 -2.86
C THR A 152 -2.33 -27.80 -3.77
N VAL A 153 -2.55 -26.53 -3.43
CA VAL A 153 -2.05 -25.38 -4.20
C VAL A 153 -0.82 -24.80 -3.50
N ASN A 154 0.18 -24.41 -4.29
CA ASN A 154 1.38 -23.77 -3.76
C ASN A 154 1.01 -22.46 -3.01
N PRO A 155 1.44 -22.28 -1.74
CA PRO A 155 1.08 -21.09 -0.95
C PRO A 155 1.57 -19.78 -1.60
N ARG A 156 2.66 -19.83 -2.37
CA ARG A 156 3.17 -18.66 -3.09
C ARG A 156 2.26 -18.25 -4.25
N ASP A 157 1.67 -19.21 -4.94
CA ASP A 157 0.75 -18.91 -6.04
C ASP A 157 -0.60 -18.39 -5.51
N LEU A 158 -1.07 -18.91 -4.38
CA LEU A 158 -2.19 -18.32 -3.63
C LEU A 158 -1.87 -16.88 -3.17
N ALA A 159 -0.65 -16.63 -2.71
CA ALA A 159 -0.23 -15.29 -2.30
C ALA A 159 -0.21 -14.31 -3.49
N ARG A 160 0.26 -14.75 -4.66
CA ARG A 160 0.21 -13.95 -5.90
C ARG A 160 -1.20 -13.68 -6.35
N LEU A 161 -2.11 -14.66 -6.24
CA LEU A 161 -3.53 -14.47 -6.51
C LEU A 161 -4.09 -13.36 -5.62
N LEU A 162 -3.86 -13.43 -4.30
CA LEU A 162 -4.33 -12.40 -3.36
C LEU A 162 -3.70 -11.03 -3.58
N LEU A 163 -2.41 -10.98 -3.95
CA LEU A 163 -1.76 -9.74 -4.35
C LEU A 163 -2.48 -9.13 -5.57
N CYS A 164 -2.69 -9.91 -6.62
CA CYS A 164 -3.42 -9.45 -7.81
C CYS A 164 -4.85 -9.03 -7.47
N THR A 165 -5.56 -9.78 -6.63
CA THR A 165 -6.92 -9.46 -6.19
C THR A 165 -6.96 -8.13 -5.44
N THR A 166 -6.09 -7.92 -4.45
CA THR A 166 -6.08 -6.67 -3.66
C THR A 166 -5.68 -5.46 -4.50
N GLN A 167 -4.71 -5.59 -5.41
CA GLN A 167 -4.37 -4.52 -6.35
C GLN A 167 -5.51 -4.25 -7.35
N GLY A 168 -6.20 -5.31 -7.82
CA GLY A 168 -7.36 -5.21 -8.69
C GLY A 168 -8.53 -4.49 -8.02
N MET A 169 -8.86 -4.82 -6.77
CA MET A 169 -9.88 -4.12 -5.98
C MET A 169 -9.55 -2.64 -5.81
N ALA A 170 -8.29 -2.35 -5.49
CA ALA A 170 -7.82 -0.98 -5.30
C ALA A 170 -7.91 -0.13 -6.58
N LEU A 171 -7.71 -0.74 -7.75
CA LEU A 171 -7.89 -0.08 -9.05
C LEU A 171 -9.37 0.07 -9.40
N LEU A 172 -10.14 -1.01 -9.31
CA LEU A 172 -11.57 -1.03 -9.67
C LEU A 172 -12.38 -0.09 -8.79
N GLY A 173 -12.11 -0.03 -7.48
CA GLY A 173 -12.79 0.87 -6.55
C GLY A 173 -12.62 2.37 -6.84
N ARG A 174 -11.71 2.76 -7.75
CA ARG A 174 -11.59 4.15 -8.22
C ARG A 174 -12.61 4.52 -9.30
N VAL A 175 -13.16 3.53 -9.99
CA VAL A 175 -13.94 3.71 -11.22
C VAL A 175 -15.32 3.08 -11.11
N MET A 176 -15.38 1.91 -10.48
CA MET A 176 -16.60 1.18 -10.21
C MET A 176 -17.31 1.83 -9.03
N ASN A 177 -18.61 2.04 -9.20
CA ASN A 177 -19.47 2.66 -8.18
C ASN A 177 -20.42 1.61 -7.56
N ASP A 178 -20.14 0.32 -7.73
CA ASP A 178 -20.92 -0.78 -7.20
C ASP A 178 -20.12 -1.64 -6.21
N ASP A 179 -20.69 -1.83 -5.01
CA ASP A 179 -20.07 -2.65 -3.98
C ASP A 179 -20.05 -4.14 -4.34
N THR A 180 -21.01 -4.55 -5.17
CA THR A 180 -21.23 -5.95 -5.55
C THR A 180 -20.04 -6.56 -6.29
N THR A 181 -19.30 -5.77 -7.07
CA THR A 181 -18.12 -6.25 -7.80
C THR A 181 -16.98 -6.63 -6.85
N LEU A 182 -16.68 -5.76 -5.88
CA LEU A 182 -15.58 -6.00 -4.94
C LEU A 182 -15.96 -7.07 -3.92
N GLU A 183 -17.20 -7.04 -3.41
CA GLU A 183 -17.73 -8.06 -2.51
C GLU A 183 -17.66 -9.45 -3.15
N GLY A 184 -18.19 -9.60 -4.37
CA GLY A 184 -18.16 -10.87 -5.10
C GLY A 184 -16.74 -11.38 -5.35
N THR A 185 -15.80 -10.47 -5.60
CA THR A 185 -14.37 -10.79 -5.77
C THR A 185 -13.76 -11.36 -4.49
N VAL A 186 -14.01 -10.74 -3.34
CA VAL A 186 -13.52 -11.23 -2.04
C VAL A 186 -14.15 -12.58 -1.70
N GLN A 187 -15.46 -12.72 -1.88
CA GLN A 187 -16.15 -13.99 -1.60
C GLN A 187 -15.62 -15.14 -2.47
N ALA A 188 -15.40 -14.88 -3.76
CA ALA A 188 -14.83 -15.87 -4.68
C ALA A 188 -13.40 -16.28 -4.26
N ALA A 189 -12.55 -15.31 -3.88
CA ALA A 189 -11.20 -15.59 -3.40
C ALA A 189 -11.20 -16.44 -2.11
N LEU A 190 -12.05 -16.10 -1.14
CA LEU A 190 -12.19 -16.83 0.11
C LEU A 190 -12.74 -18.25 -0.09
N CYS A 191 -13.70 -18.42 -1.00
CA CYS A 191 -14.24 -19.72 -1.37
C CYS A 191 -13.14 -20.62 -1.97
N PHE A 192 -12.35 -20.07 -2.89
CA PHE A 192 -11.24 -20.80 -3.51
C PHE A 192 -10.17 -21.23 -2.48
N LEU A 193 -9.86 -20.38 -1.50
CA LEU A 193 -8.86 -20.68 -0.46
C LEU A 193 -9.27 -21.85 0.44
N LYS A 194 -10.54 -21.95 0.84
CA LYS A 194 -10.99 -22.97 1.80
C LYS A 194 -10.88 -24.40 1.27
N GLY A 195 -10.91 -24.59 -0.05
CA GLY A 195 -11.03 -25.92 -0.66
C GLY A 195 -12.41 -26.53 -0.38
N ASN A 196 -12.91 -27.33 -1.33
CA ASN A 196 -14.12 -28.14 -1.13
C ASN A 196 -13.83 -29.35 -0.25
#